data_AF-A0A0F0KKL4-F1
#
_entry.id   AF-A0A0F0KKL4-F1
#
_cell.length_a   1.000
_cell.length_b   1.000
_cell.length_c   1.000
_cell.angle_alpha   90.00
_cell.angle_beta   90.00
_cell.angle_gamma   90.00
#
_symmetry.space_group_name_H-M   'P 1'
#
loop_
_entity.id
_entity.type
_entity.pdbx_description
1 polymer ?
#
loop_
_entity_poly.entity_id
_entity_poly.type
_entity_poly.pdbx_seq_one_letter_code
_entity_poly.pdbx_strand_id
1 'polypeptide(L)'
;MDSAPYLLLGLPILALIIGGPILRSRLRRRAAADGDRARRKFTDKQVETALGELGTTLVIHVPEPRAREIVASAMAGRQREFVIRSDGAYGIRFVDPDDTLVRLVPVMEGTRMQVETFREYFGFPQTVQFWTELRARVAAAAEAREVTVAEGTPIRYVRGETIDDRNARWVQSA
;
A
#
# COMPACT_ATOMS: atom_id res chain seq x y z
N MET A 1 26.32 64.88 31.50
CA MET A 1 25.40 63.73 31.68
C MET A 1 25.70 62.76 30.57
N ASP A 2 26.47 61.73 30.89
CA ASP A 2 26.98 60.77 29.90
C ASP A 2 25.85 59.83 29.49
N SER A 3 25.42 59.93 28.23
CA SER A 3 24.36 59.12 27.60
C SER A 3 24.86 57.77 27.08
N ALA A 4 26.15 57.48 27.25
CA ALA A 4 26.81 56.24 26.84
C ALA A 4 26.25 54.95 27.48
N PRO A 5 25.90 54.88 28.78
CA PRO A 5 25.40 53.64 29.38
C PRO A 5 23.96 53.30 28.94
N TYR A 6 23.16 54.29 28.53
CA TYR A 6 21.78 54.06 28.06
C TYR A 6 21.73 53.50 26.63
N LEU A 7 22.69 53.86 25.78
CA LEU A 7 22.83 53.29 24.43
C LEU A 7 23.29 51.83 24.45
N LEU A 8 24.15 51.45 25.40
CA LEU A 8 24.67 50.09 25.54
C LEU A 8 23.62 49.09 26.06
N LEU A 9 22.66 49.55 26.87
CA LEU A 9 21.56 48.72 27.38
C LEU A 9 20.29 48.74 26.50
N GLY A 10 20.04 49.85 25.79
CA GLY A 10 18.86 49.99 24.92
C GLY A 10 18.94 49.21 23.61
N LEU A 11 20.13 49.11 23.01
CA LEU A 11 20.35 48.43 21.72
C LEU A 11 20.02 46.91 21.73
N PRO A 12 20.45 46.10 22.73
CA PRO A 12 20.14 44.67 22.74
C PRO A 12 18.66 44.37 23.01
N ILE A 13 17.99 45.19 23.82
CA ILE A 13 16.55 45.05 24.11
C ILE A 13 15.73 45.37 22.85
N LEU A 14 16.10 46.42 22.10
CA LEU A 14 15.45 46.77 20.84
C LEU A 14 15.67 45.69 19.75
N ALA A 15 16.86 45.09 19.70
CA ALA A 15 17.17 43.97 18.80
C ALA A 15 16.34 42.71 19.10
N LEU A 16 16.05 42.42 20.38
CA LEU A 16 15.19 41.29 20.79
C LEU A 16 13.72 41.50 20.41
N ILE A 17 13.21 42.73 20.55
CA ILE A 17 11.80 43.07 20.23
C ILE A 17 11.55 43.02 18.71
N ILE A 18 12.52 43.47 17.89
CA ILE A 18 12.39 43.50 16.42
C ILE A 18 12.81 42.15 15.77
N GLY A 19 13.76 41.42 16.36
CA GLY A 19 14.28 40.16 15.80
C GLY A 19 13.36 38.94 15.99
N GLY A 20 12.56 38.92 17.06
CA GLY A 20 11.70 37.78 17.43
C GLY A 20 10.65 37.39 16.37
N PRO A 21 9.87 38.32 15.79
CA PRO A 21 8.84 38.00 14.79
C PRO A 21 9.41 37.44 13.47
N ILE A 22 10.57 37.93 13.03
CA ILE A 22 11.21 37.53 11.77
C ILE A 22 11.81 36.12 11.90
N LEU A 23 12.40 35.78 13.05
CA LEU A 23 12.94 34.44 13.32
C LEU A 23 11.82 33.39 13.41
N ARG A 24 10.70 33.74 14.06
CA ARG A 24 9.56 32.83 14.27
C ARG A 24 8.83 32.46 12.97
N SER A 25 8.73 33.38 12.02
CA SER A 25 8.10 33.13 10.71
C SER A 25 8.93 32.21 9.81
N ARG A 26 10.27 32.36 9.81
CA ARG A 26 11.18 31.49 9.05
C ARG A 26 11.31 30.10 9.67
N LEU A 27 11.34 30.00 10.99
CA LEU A 27 11.32 28.71 11.70
C LEU A 27 10.00 27.95 11.47
N ARG A 28 8.84 28.64 11.51
CA ARG A 28 7.54 28.04 11.15
C ARG A 28 7.49 27.55 9.70
N ARG A 29 8.01 28.33 8.74
CA ARG A 29 8.07 27.91 7.33
C ARG A 29 8.99 26.71 7.10
N ARG A 30 10.13 26.64 7.81
CA ARG A 30 11.04 25.48 7.75
C ARG A 30 10.44 24.24 8.40
N ALA A 31 9.86 24.36 9.59
CA ALA A 31 9.19 23.25 10.27
C ALA A 31 7.99 22.71 9.48
N ALA A 32 7.23 23.59 8.80
CA ALA A 32 6.15 23.17 7.90
C ALA A 32 6.70 22.43 6.67
N ALA A 33 7.75 22.95 6.03
CA ALA A 33 8.37 22.28 4.88
C ALA A 33 9.04 20.94 5.24
N ASP A 34 9.68 20.85 6.40
CA ASP A 34 10.29 19.61 6.89
C ASP A 34 9.21 18.60 7.35
N GLY A 35 8.12 19.08 7.93
CA GLY A 35 6.93 18.28 8.23
C GLY A 35 6.26 17.71 6.98
N ASP A 36 6.11 18.52 5.93
CA ASP A 36 5.54 18.07 4.66
C ASP A 36 6.44 17.05 3.94
N ARG A 37 7.76 17.22 4.00
CA ARG A 37 8.73 16.25 3.47
C ARG A 37 8.70 14.93 4.25
N ALA A 38 8.67 14.99 5.58
CA ALA A 38 8.57 13.82 6.42
C ALA A 38 7.25 13.06 6.18
N ARG A 39 6.14 13.80 6.03
CA ARG A 39 4.84 13.24 5.68
C ARG A 39 4.86 12.54 4.32
N ARG A 40 5.39 13.19 3.28
CA ARG A 40 5.53 12.58 1.94
C ARG A 40 6.37 11.31 1.99
N LYS A 41 7.55 11.36 2.60
CA LYS A 41 8.42 10.19 2.73
C LYS A 41 7.77 9.03 3.48
N PHE A 42 6.97 9.33 4.50
CA PHE A 42 6.23 8.32 5.25
C PHE A 42 5.10 7.71 4.40
N THR A 43 4.37 8.52 3.63
CA THR A 43 3.37 8.05 2.66
C THR A 43 4.02 7.18 1.59
N ASP A 44 5.13 7.62 0.99
CA ASP A 44 5.85 6.87 -0.04
C ASP A 44 6.31 5.50 0.49
N LYS A 45 6.85 5.46 1.72
CA LYS A 45 7.26 4.20 2.37
C LYS A 45 6.08 3.25 2.62
N GLN A 46 4.93 3.78 3.02
CA GLN A 46 3.72 2.97 3.21
C GLN A 46 3.23 2.41 1.87
N VAL A 47 3.25 3.21 0.81
CA VAL A 47 2.91 2.76 -0.53
C VAL A 47 3.87 1.66 -0.96
N GLU A 48 5.17 1.85 -0.82
CA GLU A 48 6.19 0.83 -1.14
C GLU A 48 5.95 -0.48 -0.38
N THR A 49 5.63 -0.40 0.91
CA THR A 49 5.30 -1.57 1.73
C THR A 49 4.02 -2.27 1.22
N ALA A 50 2.98 -1.50 0.90
CA ALA A 50 1.74 -2.04 0.35
C ALA A 50 1.94 -2.71 -1.01
N LEU A 51 2.77 -2.12 -1.88
CA LEU A 51 3.14 -2.72 -3.17
C LEU A 51 3.93 -4.01 -2.98
N GLY A 52 4.81 -4.08 -1.98
CA GLY A 52 5.51 -5.30 -1.62
C GLY A 52 4.56 -6.42 -1.21
N GLU A 53 3.62 -6.13 -0.31
CA GLU A 53 2.64 -7.11 0.16
C GLU A 53 1.67 -7.58 -0.94
N LEU A 54 1.17 -6.67 -1.77
CA LEU A 54 0.36 -7.01 -2.95
C LEU A 54 1.19 -7.75 -4.01
N GLY A 55 2.51 -7.61 -3.97
CA GLY A 55 3.47 -8.30 -4.83
C GLY A 55 3.79 -9.72 -4.38
N THR A 56 3.60 -10.05 -3.10
CA THR A 56 3.80 -11.41 -2.60
C THR A 56 2.87 -12.38 -3.32
N THR A 57 3.42 -13.47 -3.86
CA THR A 57 2.64 -14.52 -4.54
C THR A 57 2.65 -15.80 -3.72
N LEU A 58 1.66 -16.68 -3.95
CA LEU A 58 1.56 -17.98 -3.29
C LEU A 58 1.53 -19.08 -4.35
N VAL A 59 2.53 -19.95 -4.35
CA VAL A 59 2.55 -21.16 -5.19
C VAL A 59 1.86 -22.28 -4.43
N ILE A 60 0.85 -22.87 -5.06
CA ILE A 60 0.12 -24.04 -4.57
C ILE A 60 0.62 -25.22 -5.41
N HIS A 61 1.25 -26.23 -4.79
CA HIS A 61 1.92 -27.34 -5.50
C HIS A 61 0.95 -28.39 -6.06
N VAL A 62 -0.03 -27.92 -6.83
CA VAL A 62 -0.99 -28.74 -7.58
C VAL A 62 -1.35 -28.06 -8.91
N PRO A 63 -1.89 -28.81 -9.90
CA PRO A 63 -2.42 -28.23 -11.13
C PRO A 63 -3.59 -27.26 -10.90
N GLU A 64 -3.78 -26.35 -11.84
CA GLU A 64 -4.73 -25.23 -11.74
C GLU A 64 -6.17 -25.66 -11.38
N PRO A 65 -6.76 -26.73 -11.95
CA PRO A 65 -8.12 -27.14 -11.58
C PRO A 65 -8.25 -27.47 -10.09
N ARG A 66 -7.25 -28.13 -9.51
CA ARG A 66 -7.24 -28.47 -8.08
C ARG A 66 -6.92 -27.26 -7.21
N ALA A 67 -6.05 -26.35 -7.67
CA ALA A 67 -5.81 -25.07 -7.00
C ALA A 67 -7.09 -24.22 -6.93
N ARG A 68 -7.90 -24.22 -7.99
CA ARG A 68 -9.20 -23.52 -8.05
C ARG A 68 -10.17 -24.01 -6.99
N GLU A 69 -10.24 -25.32 -6.75
CA GLU A 69 -11.06 -25.89 -5.67
C GLU A 69 -10.59 -25.45 -4.28
N ILE A 70 -9.27 -25.41 -4.06
CA ILE A 70 -8.67 -24.95 -2.79
C ILE A 70 -9.01 -23.47 -2.56
N VAL A 71 -8.85 -22.61 -3.57
CA VAL A 71 -9.16 -21.17 -3.47
C VAL A 71 -10.65 -20.94 -3.24
N ALA A 72 -11.52 -21.66 -3.96
CA ALA A 72 -12.96 -21.57 -3.75
C ALA A 72 -13.35 -21.97 -2.31
N SER A 73 -12.74 -23.04 -1.77
CA SER A 73 -12.92 -23.44 -0.37
C SER A 73 -12.44 -22.38 0.61
N ALA A 74 -11.32 -21.69 0.32
CA ALA A 74 -10.78 -20.64 1.17
C ALA A 74 -11.71 -19.40 1.23
N MET A 75 -12.39 -19.10 0.12
CA MET A 75 -13.34 -17.98 0.00
C MET A 75 -14.73 -18.27 0.58
N ALA A 76 -15.02 -19.54 0.92
CA ALA A 76 -16.32 -19.93 1.46
C ALA A 76 -16.67 -19.11 2.72
N GLY A 77 -17.90 -18.60 2.77
CA GLY A 77 -18.41 -17.79 3.88
C GLY A 77 -17.94 -16.33 3.92
N ARG A 78 -17.18 -15.86 2.91
CA ARG A 78 -16.72 -14.46 2.80
C ARG A 78 -17.12 -13.78 1.49
N GLN A 79 -18.30 -14.08 0.99
CA GLN A 79 -18.78 -13.55 -0.31
C GLN A 79 -18.94 -12.02 -0.34
N ARG A 80 -18.90 -11.36 0.83
CA ARG A 80 -18.83 -9.89 0.93
C ARG A 80 -17.47 -9.34 0.50
N GLU A 81 -16.39 -10.03 0.86
CA GLU A 81 -15.00 -9.62 0.67
C GLU A 81 -14.40 -10.21 -0.61
N PHE A 82 -14.78 -11.44 -0.95
CA PHE A 82 -14.18 -12.19 -2.06
C PHE A 82 -15.25 -12.64 -3.07
N VAL A 83 -14.96 -12.45 -4.36
CA VAL A 83 -15.90 -12.73 -5.46
C VAL A 83 -15.23 -13.61 -6.49
N ILE A 84 -15.82 -14.77 -6.79
CA ILE A 84 -15.38 -15.59 -7.94
C ILE A 84 -16.01 -15.00 -9.20
N ARG A 85 -15.20 -14.67 -10.20
CA ARG A 85 -15.66 -14.06 -11.44
C ARG A 85 -15.86 -15.10 -12.54
N SER A 86 -16.68 -14.76 -13.52
CA SER A 86 -16.97 -15.60 -14.69
C SER A 86 -15.77 -15.79 -15.62
N ASP A 87 -14.81 -14.86 -15.58
CA ASP A 87 -13.54 -14.91 -16.33
C ASP A 87 -12.45 -15.76 -15.63
N GLY A 88 -12.82 -16.45 -14.55
CA GLY A 88 -11.93 -17.32 -13.79
C GLY A 88 -11.00 -16.60 -12.80
N ALA A 89 -11.04 -15.26 -12.73
CA ALA A 89 -10.33 -14.47 -11.74
C ALA A 89 -11.10 -14.39 -10.41
N TYR A 90 -10.41 -13.91 -9.37
CA TYR A 90 -10.98 -13.69 -8.05
C TYR A 90 -10.87 -12.22 -7.70
N GLY A 91 -12.01 -11.60 -7.44
CA GLY A 91 -12.11 -10.23 -6.98
C GLY A 91 -11.97 -10.14 -5.46
N ILE A 92 -11.21 -9.17 -4.99
CA ILE A 92 -11.21 -8.71 -3.60
C ILE A 92 -11.91 -7.36 -3.58
N ARG A 93 -12.97 -7.24 -2.78
CA ARG A 93 -13.81 -6.05 -2.68
C ARG A 93 -13.42 -5.18 -1.50
N PHE A 94 -13.20 -3.90 -1.76
CA PHE A 94 -13.23 -2.84 -0.74
C PHE A 94 -14.49 -1.98 -0.92
N VAL A 95 -14.65 -1.39 -2.10
CA VAL A 95 -15.84 -0.71 -2.63
C VAL A 95 -16.46 -1.55 -3.74
N ASP A 96 -15.70 -1.82 -4.81
CA ASP A 96 -16.14 -2.55 -5.99
C ASP A 96 -15.63 -4.01 -5.98
N PRO A 97 -16.37 -4.97 -6.56
CA PRO A 97 -15.98 -6.37 -6.58
C PRO A 97 -14.66 -6.65 -7.31
N ASP A 98 -14.14 -5.72 -8.12
CA ASP A 98 -12.92 -5.83 -8.89
C ASP A 98 -11.83 -4.86 -8.41
N ASP A 99 -11.91 -4.35 -7.17
CA ASP A 99 -10.89 -3.45 -6.64
C ASP A 99 -9.50 -4.05 -6.70
N THR A 100 -9.38 -5.35 -6.40
CA THR A 100 -8.18 -6.12 -6.67
C THR A 100 -8.55 -7.40 -7.38
N LEU A 101 -7.87 -7.70 -8.48
CA LEU A 101 -8.04 -8.91 -9.26
C LEU A 101 -6.87 -9.85 -8.99
N VAL A 102 -7.21 -11.08 -8.60
CA VAL A 102 -6.28 -12.18 -8.37
C VAL A 102 -6.47 -13.23 -9.45
N ARG A 103 -5.38 -13.77 -9.97
CA ARG A 103 -5.38 -14.87 -10.95
C ARG A 103 -4.58 -16.06 -10.45
N LEU A 104 -4.95 -17.22 -10.99
CA LEU A 104 -4.16 -18.44 -10.95
C LEU A 104 -3.40 -18.56 -12.27
N VAL A 105 -2.09 -18.74 -12.17
CA VAL A 105 -1.17 -18.86 -13.30
C VAL A 105 -0.43 -20.19 -13.16
N PRO A 106 -0.54 -21.11 -14.16
CA PRO A 106 0.26 -22.32 -14.16
C PRO A 106 1.77 -22.00 -14.16
N VAL A 107 2.53 -22.69 -13.32
CA VAL A 107 3.99 -22.62 -13.21
C VAL A 107 4.57 -24.04 -13.15
N MET A 108 5.88 -24.21 -13.25
CA MET A 108 6.48 -25.56 -13.26
C MET A 108 6.18 -26.33 -11.97
N GLU A 109 6.16 -25.63 -10.84
CA GLU A 109 5.97 -26.18 -9.50
C GLU A 109 4.50 -26.38 -9.12
N GLY A 110 3.55 -25.99 -9.98
CA GLY A 110 2.12 -26.08 -9.72
C GLY A 110 1.35 -24.87 -10.23
N THR A 111 0.65 -24.17 -9.35
CA THR A 111 -0.18 -23.01 -9.70
C THR A 111 0.13 -21.84 -8.79
N ARG A 112 0.53 -20.72 -9.38
CA ARG A 112 0.79 -19.48 -8.65
C ARG A 112 -0.47 -18.63 -8.57
N MET A 113 -0.87 -18.30 -7.34
CA MET A 113 -1.87 -17.28 -7.05
C MET A 113 -1.17 -15.92 -6.91
N GLN A 114 -1.61 -14.95 -7.70
CA GLN A 114 -0.99 -13.63 -7.76
C GLN A 114 -2.04 -12.53 -8.00
N VAL A 115 -1.76 -11.32 -7.51
CA VAL A 115 -2.53 -10.14 -7.89
C VAL A 115 -2.15 -9.74 -9.32
N GLU A 116 -3.15 -9.58 -10.18
CA GLU A 116 -3.00 -9.09 -11.56
C GLU A 116 -3.01 -7.56 -11.58
N THR A 117 -3.97 -6.95 -10.90
CA THR A 117 -4.14 -5.50 -10.86
C THR A 117 -4.95 -5.11 -9.63
N PHE A 118 -4.79 -3.86 -9.19
CA PHE A 118 -5.58 -3.30 -8.09
C PHE A 118 -5.82 -1.81 -8.27
N ARG A 119 -6.88 -1.32 -7.63
CA ARG A 119 -7.23 0.09 -7.55
C ARG A 119 -6.66 0.69 -6.27
N GLU A 120 -6.16 1.91 -6.37
CA GLU A 120 -5.96 2.75 -5.19
C GLU A 120 -7.20 3.60 -4.93
N TYR A 121 -7.47 3.84 -3.65
CA TYR A 121 -8.45 4.84 -3.22
C TYR A 121 -7.75 5.89 -2.38
N PHE A 122 -7.97 7.15 -2.72
CA PHE A 122 -7.34 8.30 -2.05
C PHE A 122 -5.81 8.22 -2.05
N GLY A 123 -5.22 7.74 -3.16
CA GLY A 123 -3.78 7.60 -3.31
C GLY A 123 -3.15 6.42 -2.56
N PHE A 124 -3.93 5.44 -2.09
CA PHE A 124 -3.42 4.27 -1.39
C PHE A 124 -4.18 2.97 -1.72
N PRO A 125 -3.49 1.81 -1.89
CA PRO A 125 -4.15 0.51 -2.07
C PRO A 125 -4.85 0.02 -0.79
N GLN A 126 -6.18 -0.14 -0.83
CA GLN A 126 -6.97 -0.44 0.38
C GLN A 126 -7.11 -1.95 0.68
N THR A 127 -6.71 -2.82 -0.25
CA THR A 127 -6.98 -4.27 -0.15
C THR A 127 -5.82 -5.11 0.37
N VAL A 128 -4.73 -4.50 0.87
CA VAL A 128 -3.53 -5.22 1.34
C VAL A 128 -3.89 -6.27 2.40
N GLN A 129 -4.69 -5.89 3.40
CA GLN A 129 -5.08 -6.80 4.47
C GLN A 129 -5.94 -7.97 3.95
N PHE A 130 -6.88 -7.71 3.05
CA PHE A 130 -7.70 -8.75 2.44
C PHE A 130 -6.88 -9.71 1.58
N TRP A 131 -5.85 -9.23 0.90
CA TRP A 131 -4.91 -10.07 0.15
C TRP A 131 -4.12 -10.99 1.08
N THR A 132 -3.57 -10.45 2.17
CA THR A 132 -2.86 -11.25 3.17
C THR A 132 -3.77 -12.28 3.84
N GLU A 133 -5.02 -11.92 4.16
CA GLU A 133 -6.01 -12.87 4.67
C GLU A 133 -6.31 -13.97 3.65
N LEU A 134 -6.53 -13.62 2.37
CA LEU A 134 -6.81 -14.61 1.34
C LEU A 134 -5.65 -15.61 1.20
N ARG A 135 -4.40 -15.14 1.14
CA ARG A 135 -3.22 -16.02 1.11
C ARG A 135 -3.18 -16.97 2.31
N ALA A 136 -3.40 -16.46 3.52
CA ALA A 136 -3.41 -17.28 4.74
C ALA A 136 -4.52 -18.34 4.72
N ARG A 137 -5.72 -17.99 4.24
CA ARG A 137 -6.85 -18.92 4.13
C ARG A 137 -6.62 -19.99 3.07
N VAL A 138 -6.00 -19.62 1.95
CA VAL A 138 -5.61 -20.58 0.91
C VAL A 138 -4.57 -21.54 1.44
N ALA A 139 -3.57 -21.06 2.20
CA ALA A 139 -2.59 -21.92 2.86
C ALA A 139 -3.26 -22.93 3.81
N ALA A 140 -4.17 -22.47 4.68
CA ALA A 140 -4.91 -23.36 5.59
C ALA A 140 -5.81 -24.36 4.83
N ALA A 141 -6.47 -23.93 3.75
CA ALA A 141 -7.31 -24.81 2.93
C ALA A 141 -6.50 -25.85 2.15
N ALA A 142 -5.26 -25.52 1.77
CA ALA A 142 -4.31 -26.43 1.13
C ALA A 142 -3.77 -27.44 2.15
N GLU A 143 -3.37 -26.99 3.33
CA GLU A 143 -2.91 -27.84 4.44
C GLU A 143 -3.97 -28.89 4.81
N ALA A 144 -5.24 -28.49 4.93
CA ALA A 144 -6.36 -29.42 5.20
C ALA A 144 -6.57 -30.49 4.10
N ARG A 145 -5.92 -30.35 2.94
CA ARG A 145 -5.94 -31.28 1.81
C ARG A 145 -4.56 -31.89 1.54
N GLU A 146 -3.63 -31.75 2.47
CA GLU A 146 -2.25 -32.26 2.37
C GLU A 146 -1.51 -31.70 1.14
N VAL A 147 -1.83 -30.46 0.75
CA VAL A 147 -1.19 -29.76 -0.35
C VAL A 147 -0.21 -28.72 0.18
N THR A 148 1.04 -28.83 -0.24
CA THR A 148 2.09 -27.85 0.10
C THR A 148 1.85 -26.52 -0.61
N VAL A 149 2.09 -25.43 0.10
CA VAL A 149 2.17 -24.07 -0.44
C VAL A 149 3.53 -23.46 -0.12
N ALA A 150 3.99 -22.56 -0.99
CA ALA A 150 5.22 -21.80 -0.78
C ALA A 150 5.05 -20.37 -1.28
N GLU A 151 5.84 -19.43 -0.75
CA GLU A 151 5.93 -18.11 -1.35
C GLU A 151 6.58 -18.21 -2.74
N GLY A 152 5.96 -17.57 -3.73
CA GLY A 152 6.47 -17.53 -5.09
C GLY A 152 7.30 -16.28 -5.37
N THR A 153 7.80 -16.17 -6.60
CA THR A 153 8.47 -14.95 -7.07
C THR A 153 7.56 -13.73 -6.88
N PRO A 154 8.01 -12.66 -6.19
CA PRO A 154 7.22 -11.44 -6.03
C PRO A 154 6.99 -10.73 -7.35
N ILE A 155 5.85 -10.04 -7.44
CA ILE A 155 5.48 -9.19 -8.58
C ILE A 155 5.65 -7.72 -8.20
N ARG A 156 6.19 -6.94 -9.13
CA ARG A 156 6.27 -5.48 -8.98
C ARG A 156 5.14 -4.82 -9.75
N TYR A 157 4.67 -3.69 -9.25
CA TYR A 157 3.63 -2.92 -9.89
C TYR A 157 4.10 -1.51 -10.21
N VAL A 158 3.54 -0.98 -11.29
CA VAL A 158 3.65 0.42 -11.66
C VAL A 158 2.26 1.03 -11.64
N ARG A 159 2.19 2.32 -11.28
CA ARG A 159 0.94 3.07 -11.30
C ARG A 159 0.53 3.26 -12.76
N GLY A 160 -0.61 2.70 -13.14
CA GLY A 160 -1.16 2.80 -14.49
C GLY A 160 -2.07 4.02 -14.63
N GLU A 161 -3.05 3.90 -15.52
CA GLU A 161 -3.99 4.97 -15.84
C GLU A 161 -4.85 5.37 -14.63
N THR A 162 -5.17 6.67 -14.57
CA THR A 162 -6.14 7.21 -13.64
C THR A 162 -7.54 6.75 -14.04
N ILE A 163 -8.27 6.18 -13.09
CA ILE A 163 -9.68 5.79 -13.24
C ILE A 163 -10.55 7.05 -13.12
N ASP A 164 -10.17 7.96 -12.21
CA ASP A 164 -10.76 9.27 -12.00
C ASP A 164 -9.70 10.26 -11.46
N ASP A 165 -10.12 11.47 -11.09
CA ASP A 165 -9.25 12.55 -10.60
C ASP A 165 -8.37 12.17 -9.39
N ARG A 166 -8.69 11.10 -8.66
CA ARG A 166 -8.07 10.72 -7.37
C ARG A 166 -7.60 9.27 -7.29
N ASN A 167 -8.06 8.42 -8.20
CA ASN A 167 -7.85 6.98 -8.15
C ASN A 167 -7.16 6.49 -9.43
N ALA A 168 -6.28 5.51 -9.29
CA ALA A 168 -5.58 4.88 -10.40
C ALA A 168 -5.61 3.37 -10.29
N ARG A 169 -5.45 2.71 -11.44
CA ARG A 169 -5.28 1.26 -11.49
C ARG A 169 -3.79 0.94 -11.63
N TRP A 170 -3.28 0.12 -10.71
CA TRP A 170 -1.92 -0.37 -10.74
C TRP A 170 -1.85 -1.64 -11.57
N VAL A 171 -0.79 -1.77 -12.37
CA VAL A 171 -0.58 -2.90 -13.29
C VAL A 171 0.79 -3.51 -13.04
N GLN A 172 0.95 -4.78 -13.40
CA GLN A 172 2.24 -5.46 -13.26
C GLN A 172 3.29 -4.73 -14.10
N SER A 173 4.48 -4.55 -13.53
CA SER A 173 5.66 -4.17 -14.32
C SER A 173 5.97 -5.31 -15.28
N ALA A 174 6.19 -4.96 -16.55
CA ALA A 174 6.85 -5.85 -17.50
C ALA A 174 8.27 -6.21 -17.02
#